data_AF-A0A538GQA9-F1
#
_entry.id   AF-A0A538GQA9-F1
#
_cell.length_a   1.000
_cell.length_b   1.000
_cell.length_c   1.000
_cell.angle_alpha   90.00
_cell.angle_beta   90.00
_cell.angle_gamma   90.00
#
_symmetry.space_group_name_H-M   'P 1'
#
loop_
_entity.id
_entity.type
_entity.pdbx_description
1 polymer ?
#
loop_
_entity_poly.entity_id
_entity_poly.type
_entity_poly.pdbx_seq_one_letter_code
_entity_poly.pdbx_strand_id
1 'polypeptide(L)'
;MSSRTFRTSWPLLAAAVGVAVLAAVAGAGRGLAGTDCLYGQITMSSRPLLSAPSPAQVGDTITSSGGGWAVCGGEGINGFNKEWLRDGTVISGPDWVAGWPDSFTYTIQAADVGHELRSAVSPCDDDFGCYTPPAQSSNAVVPVAPPPPPPPSPPIAVQGHVYDSTGAPVSGAAVVLYRDLETDGSAGDATPLDRTTTAGDGSYTLRASPDGLTDADGWVNFAVEGTAGDVPYCAVATRQWNGSDWLTADPADTPAIDPSYPVLPEDVDLDPQGGSIANGDGPDVQSPACWLAQNQTTLVATERDPTIIGELHVAQDATGTFTYGEGSRADSNISVATNLGGGWHVNLGVFKHITRSDSSSVSESNPRSDWAHDLLSDFVYAKYRHERISDWDGRVCSTWYTIEPKEWWGGIRPGADESRYLHQCRTTYRRFANDFGPNSTFGRTNYRLRTWGAAATVAFGTGGLTLRARSGASQRVRFSYVFGTNRDHYLCGNDNRPAQSTRILAGG
;
A
#
# COMPACT_ATOMS: atom_id res chain seq x y z
N MET A 1 -50.19 -19.21 -6.51
CA MET A 1 -49.59 -19.89 -5.34
C MET A 1 -48.72 -18.87 -4.62
N SER A 2 -49.30 -18.18 -3.63
CA SER A 2 -48.82 -18.06 -2.23
C SER A 2 -47.42 -17.46 -2.11
N SER A 3 -47.25 -16.15 -1.95
CA SER A 3 -47.43 -15.33 -0.73
C SER A 3 -46.54 -15.74 0.44
N ARG A 4 -45.74 -14.79 0.95
CA ARG A 4 -45.81 -14.29 2.35
C ARG A 4 -44.72 -13.24 2.63
N THR A 5 -45.20 -12.01 2.78
CA THR A 5 -44.67 -10.94 3.63
C THR A 5 -44.59 -11.40 5.10
N PHE A 6 -43.54 -10.99 5.82
CA PHE A 6 -43.53 -10.95 7.28
C PHE A 6 -43.07 -9.57 7.76
N ARG A 7 -44.03 -8.80 8.31
CA ARG A 7 -43.80 -7.75 9.31
C ARG A 7 -43.86 -8.42 10.68
N THR A 8 -42.97 -8.06 11.60
CA THR A 8 -43.18 -8.25 13.04
C THR A 8 -42.63 -7.06 13.81
N SER A 9 -43.55 -6.14 14.12
CA SER A 9 -43.49 -5.19 15.23
C SER A 9 -43.64 -5.92 16.56
N TRP A 10 -42.84 -5.57 17.56
CA TRP A 10 -43.03 -5.97 18.96
C TRP A 10 -43.63 -4.83 19.79
N PRO A 11 -44.53 -5.12 20.76
CA PRO A 11 -45.21 -4.10 21.56
C PRO A 11 -44.85 -4.15 23.07
N LEU A 12 -45.25 -3.08 23.78
CA LEU A 12 -45.62 -2.94 25.21
C LEU A 12 -44.55 -2.89 26.32
N LEU A 13 -44.59 -1.80 27.12
CA LEU A 13 -44.98 -1.71 28.55
C LEU A 13 -44.70 -0.26 29.03
N ALA A 14 -45.69 0.62 29.26
CA ALA A 14 -46.59 0.75 30.40
C ALA A 14 -45.94 1.31 31.70
N ALA A 15 -46.16 2.61 31.91
CA ALA A 15 -46.51 3.35 33.14
C ALA A 15 -45.86 3.02 34.50
N ALA A 16 -45.29 4.07 35.12
CA ALA A 16 -45.42 4.30 36.57
C ALA A 16 -45.63 5.80 36.85
N VAL A 17 -46.81 6.09 37.40
CA VAL A 17 -47.25 7.37 37.96
C VAL A 17 -46.64 7.50 39.35
N GLY A 18 -45.97 8.62 39.62
CA GLY A 18 -45.47 8.99 40.95
C GLY A 18 -45.97 10.39 41.32
N VAL A 19 -46.99 10.43 42.17
CA VAL A 19 -47.61 11.63 42.73
C VAL A 19 -46.62 12.37 43.64
N ALA A 20 -46.31 13.62 43.32
CA ALA A 20 -45.59 14.53 44.22
C ALA A 20 -46.58 15.19 45.19
N VAL A 21 -46.51 14.83 46.46
CA VAL A 21 -47.18 15.55 47.55
C VAL A 21 -46.21 16.62 48.07
N LEU A 22 -46.56 17.88 47.83
CA LEU A 22 -46.00 19.05 48.49
C LEU A 22 -46.53 19.14 49.92
N ALA A 23 -45.64 19.08 50.91
CA ALA A 23 -45.89 19.62 52.24
C ALA A 23 -44.66 20.42 52.67
N ALA A 24 -44.80 21.75 52.62
CA ALA A 24 -43.86 22.69 53.21
C ALA A 24 -44.08 22.73 54.73
N VAL A 25 -43.01 22.52 55.50
CA VAL A 25 -42.91 23.03 56.87
C VAL A 25 -41.54 23.69 57.01
N ALA A 26 -41.55 25.01 57.07
CA ALA A 26 -40.43 25.82 57.52
C ALA A 26 -40.22 25.53 59.02
N GLY A 27 -39.02 25.06 59.35
CA GLY A 27 -38.59 24.84 60.72
C GLY A 27 -37.10 25.14 60.82
N ALA A 28 -36.79 26.42 61.01
CA ALA A 28 -35.47 26.84 61.48
C ALA A 28 -35.27 26.31 62.90
N GLY A 29 -34.69 25.12 63.00
CA GLY A 29 -34.19 24.53 64.23
C GLY A 29 -32.76 24.12 63.99
N ARG A 30 -31.82 24.89 64.54
CA ARG A 30 -30.41 24.48 64.63
C ARG A 30 -30.39 23.14 65.38
N GLY A 31 -30.13 22.05 64.67
CA GLY A 31 -29.77 20.79 65.28
C GLY A 31 -28.50 21.03 66.08
N LEU A 32 -28.64 20.98 67.40
CA LEU A 32 -27.52 20.91 68.32
C LEU A 32 -26.66 19.72 67.93
N ALA A 33 -25.42 19.97 67.53
CA ALA A 33 -24.37 18.97 67.52
C ALA A 33 -24.10 18.58 68.98
N GLY A 34 -24.86 17.61 69.48
CA GLY A 34 -24.51 16.80 70.63
C GLY A 34 -23.81 15.57 70.14
N THR A 35 -22.49 15.59 70.20
CA THR A 35 -21.58 14.46 70.00
C THR A 35 -21.86 13.39 71.06
N ASP A 36 -22.69 12.40 70.75
CA ASP A 36 -22.70 11.10 71.44
C ASP A 36 -21.62 10.20 70.83
N CYS A 37 -20.38 10.67 70.83
CA CYS A 37 -19.23 9.81 70.57
C CYS A 37 -18.33 9.79 71.79
N LEU A 38 -17.81 8.61 72.08
CA LEU A 38 -16.95 8.40 73.24
C LEU A 38 -15.64 9.18 73.05
N TYR A 39 -15.09 9.68 74.14
CA TYR A 39 -13.77 10.30 74.16
C TYR A 39 -12.75 9.35 73.50
N GLY A 40 -11.98 9.85 72.53
CA GLY A 40 -11.03 9.07 71.73
C GLY A 40 -11.63 8.29 70.56
N GLN A 41 -12.95 8.32 70.34
CA GLN A 41 -13.58 7.57 69.25
C GLN A 41 -13.24 8.20 67.89
N ILE A 42 -12.68 7.40 66.98
CA ILE A 42 -12.47 7.78 65.58
C ILE A 42 -13.77 7.62 64.79
N THR A 43 -14.15 8.66 64.06
CA THR A 43 -15.34 8.71 63.21
C THR A 43 -14.96 9.05 61.77
N MET A 44 -15.63 8.42 60.81
CA MET A 44 -15.40 8.65 59.38
C MET A 44 -16.37 9.74 58.89
N SER A 45 -15.83 10.84 58.36
CA SER A 45 -16.61 11.92 57.74
C SER A 45 -16.76 11.74 56.22
N SER A 46 -15.79 11.11 55.56
CA SER A 46 -15.90 10.71 54.15
C SER A 46 -15.06 9.47 53.85
N ARG A 47 -15.57 8.57 53.00
CA ARG A 47 -14.81 7.41 52.52
C ARG A 47 -13.65 7.84 51.61
N PRO A 48 -12.58 7.03 51.51
CA PRO A 48 -11.55 7.25 50.51
C PRO A 48 -12.14 7.26 49.09
N LEU A 49 -11.58 8.07 48.20
CA LEU A 49 -11.95 8.13 46.79
C LEU A 49 -10.73 7.76 45.94
N LEU A 50 -10.96 6.92 44.92
CA LEU A 50 -9.94 6.55 43.94
C LEU A 50 -9.97 7.47 42.73
N SER A 51 -8.80 7.86 42.25
CA SER A 51 -8.56 8.55 40.98
C SER A 51 -7.58 7.76 40.13
N ALA A 52 -7.89 7.61 38.83
CA ALA A 52 -7.09 6.88 37.85
C ALA A 52 -7.35 7.43 36.44
N PRO A 53 -6.46 7.17 35.46
CA PRO A 53 -6.75 7.38 34.05
C PRO A 53 -8.04 6.67 33.59
N SER A 54 -8.66 7.16 32.51
CA SER A 54 -9.85 6.55 31.93
C SER A 54 -9.65 6.35 30.42
N PRO A 55 -9.51 5.10 29.94
CA PRO A 55 -9.50 3.85 30.72
C PRO A 55 -8.21 3.68 31.56
N ALA A 56 -8.30 2.94 32.67
CA ALA A 56 -7.13 2.56 33.46
C ALA A 56 -6.52 1.25 32.93
N GLN A 57 -5.19 1.20 32.80
CA GLN A 57 -4.46 0.10 32.19
C GLN A 57 -3.30 -0.38 33.09
N VAL A 58 -2.75 -1.56 32.77
CA VAL A 58 -1.58 -2.10 33.47
C VAL A 58 -0.42 -1.10 33.39
N GLY A 59 0.23 -0.84 34.53
CA GLY A 59 1.29 0.15 34.67
C GLY A 59 0.82 1.55 35.05
N ASP A 60 -0.48 1.87 34.92
CA ASP A 60 -1.03 3.13 35.40
C ASP A 60 -1.01 3.20 36.94
N THR A 61 -1.02 4.43 37.45
CA THR A 61 -1.08 4.70 38.89
C THR A 61 -2.49 5.08 39.30
N ILE A 62 -3.06 4.35 40.26
CA ILE A 62 -4.30 4.70 40.97
C ILE A 62 -3.92 5.41 42.25
N THR A 63 -4.62 6.50 42.57
CA THR A 63 -4.43 7.28 43.81
C THR A 63 -5.68 7.17 44.68
N SER A 64 -5.51 6.83 45.96
CA SER A 64 -6.53 6.91 46.99
C SER A 64 -6.40 8.20 47.79
N SER A 65 -7.51 8.82 48.16
CA SER A 65 -7.53 10.10 48.90
C SER A 65 -7.33 9.98 50.42
N GLY A 66 -7.13 8.79 50.98
CA GLY A 66 -6.99 8.57 52.44
C GLY A 66 -8.29 8.70 53.25
N GLY A 67 -9.31 9.39 52.72
CA GLY A 67 -10.61 9.60 53.36
C GLY A 67 -10.62 10.80 54.33
N GLY A 68 -11.77 11.04 54.94
CA GLY A 68 -12.00 12.11 55.90
C GLY A 68 -12.33 11.52 57.26
N TRP A 69 -11.66 12.03 58.30
CA TRP A 69 -11.68 11.44 59.63
C TRP A 69 -11.76 12.52 60.71
N ALA A 70 -12.40 12.21 61.83
CA ALA A 70 -12.47 13.06 63.00
C ALA A 70 -12.35 12.23 64.29
N VAL A 71 -11.67 12.75 65.30
CA VAL A 71 -11.56 12.14 66.63
C VAL A 71 -12.42 12.91 67.61
N CYS A 72 -13.25 12.20 68.35
CA CYS A 72 -14.14 12.78 69.32
C CYS A 72 -13.44 13.00 70.66
N GLY A 73 -13.05 14.24 70.97
CA GLY A 73 -12.42 14.60 72.24
C GLY A 73 -11.23 13.69 72.59
N GLY A 74 -10.03 14.08 72.22
CA GLY A 74 -8.84 13.23 72.37
C GLY A 74 -7.65 13.85 71.64
N GLU A 75 -6.50 13.17 71.68
CA GLU A 75 -5.38 13.48 70.80
C GLU A 75 -5.73 13.14 69.34
N GLY A 76 -4.90 13.58 68.39
CA GLY A 76 -5.13 13.36 66.96
C GLY A 76 -4.67 11.97 66.50
N ILE A 77 -5.18 11.52 65.34
CA ILE A 77 -4.71 10.29 64.68
C ILE A 77 -3.19 10.34 64.50
N ASN A 78 -2.49 9.32 64.98
CA ASN A 78 -1.03 9.25 64.94
C ASN A 78 -0.49 8.38 63.79
N GLY A 79 -1.37 7.64 63.12
CA GLY A 79 -1.07 6.86 61.93
C GLY A 79 -2.28 6.11 61.41
N PHE A 80 -2.10 5.40 60.30
CA PHE A 80 -3.14 4.60 59.68
C PHE A 80 -2.56 3.40 58.93
N ASN A 81 -3.35 2.33 58.88
CA ASN A 81 -3.10 1.21 57.99
C ASN A 81 -3.77 1.46 56.65
N LYS A 82 -3.03 1.23 55.55
CA LYS A 82 -3.54 1.26 54.19
C LYS A 82 -3.44 -0.10 53.51
N GLU A 83 -4.46 -0.42 52.74
CA GLU A 83 -4.55 -1.67 51.98
C GLU A 83 -5.08 -1.39 50.57
N TRP A 84 -4.68 -2.24 49.62
CA TRP A 84 -5.30 -2.38 48.32
C TRP A 84 -5.96 -3.74 48.21
N LEU A 85 -7.17 -3.75 47.66
CA LEU A 85 -8.00 -4.93 47.53
C LEU A 85 -8.33 -5.18 46.06
N ARG A 86 -8.30 -6.44 45.67
CA ARG A 86 -8.83 -6.97 44.41
C ARG A 86 -10.02 -7.86 44.74
N ASP A 87 -11.21 -7.50 44.25
CA ASP A 87 -12.46 -8.20 44.52
C ASP A 87 -12.69 -8.45 46.03
N GLY A 88 -12.35 -7.46 46.86
CA GLY A 88 -12.47 -7.53 48.32
C GLY A 88 -11.40 -8.34 49.03
N THR A 89 -10.42 -8.92 48.31
CA THR A 89 -9.26 -9.61 48.90
C THR A 89 -8.06 -8.68 48.94
N VAL A 90 -7.35 -8.59 50.07
CA VAL A 90 -6.14 -7.77 50.19
C VAL A 90 -5.05 -8.30 49.25
N ILE A 91 -4.53 -7.43 48.39
CA ILE A 91 -3.44 -7.71 47.45
C ILE A 91 -2.16 -6.92 47.75
N SER A 92 -2.25 -5.90 48.61
CA SER A 92 -1.11 -5.13 49.12
C SER A 92 -1.50 -4.50 50.46
N GLY A 93 -0.57 -4.48 51.42
CA GLY A 93 -0.82 -4.08 52.81
C GLY A 93 -1.36 -5.21 53.70
N PRO A 94 -1.77 -4.92 54.94
CA PRO A 94 -1.80 -3.60 55.57
C PRO A 94 -0.40 -3.02 55.82
N ASP A 95 -0.18 -1.79 55.35
CA ASP A 95 1.04 -1.04 55.61
C ASP A 95 0.75 0.14 56.55
N TRP A 96 1.57 0.30 57.59
CA TRP A 96 1.47 1.42 58.53
C TRP A 96 2.08 2.70 57.94
N VAL A 97 1.35 3.81 58.08
CA VAL A 97 1.83 5.16 57.74
C VAL A 97 1.64 6.06 58.95
N ALA A 98 2.70 6.72 59.40
CA ALA A 98 2.63 7.67 60.50
C ALA A 98 1.93 8.97 60.08
N GLY A 99 1.14 9.54 60.98
CA GLY A 99 0.38 10.78 60.80
C GLY A 99 -1.06 10.59 60.35
N TRP A 100 -1.71 11.69 59.99
CA TRP A 100 -3.09 11.69 59.52
C TRP A 100 -3.22 10.96 58.18
N PRO A 101 -4.37 10.29 57.90
CA PRO A 101 -4.65 9.68 56.60
C PRO A 101 -4.48 10.67 55.45
N ASP A 102 -3.45 10.44 54.65
CA ASP A 102 -3.13 11.21 53.44
C ASP A 102 -3.24 10.30 52.20
N SER A 103 -3.12 10.89 51.02
CA SER A 103 -3.17 10.18 49.76
C SER A 103 -2.05 9.14 49.60
N PHE A 104 -2.37 8.04 48.94
CA PHE A 104 -1.40 6.99 48.61
C PHE A 104 -1.76 6.30 47.30
N THR A 105 -0.78 5.64 46.69
CA THR A 105 -0.88 5.15 45.32
C THR A 105 -0.68 3.64 45.21
N TYR A 106 -1.12 3.09 44.07
CA TYR A 106 -0.88 1.73 43.62
C TYR A 106 -0.67 1.69 42.12
N THR A 107 0.33 0.93 41.68
CA THR A 107 0.57 0.68 40.26
C THR A 107 -0.21 -0.56 39.84
N ILE A 108 -1.08 -0.42 38.84
CA ILE A 108 -1.91 -1.51 38.32
C ILE A 108 -1.01 -2.61 37.76
N GLN A 109 -1.24 -3.84 38.20
CA GLN A 109 -0.55 -5.05 37.78
C GLN A 109 -1.36 -5.81 36.72
N ALA A 110 -0.68 -6.69 35.98
CA ALA A 110 -1.34 -7.51 34.95
C ALA A 110 -2.48 -8.38 35.52
N ALA A 111 -2.36 -8.82 36.77
CA ALA A 111 -3.37 -9.64 37.44
C ALA A 111 -4.61 -8.85 37.91
N ASP A 112 -4.62 -7.52 37.78
CA ASP A 112 -5.78 -6.68 38.12
C ASP A 112 -6.74 -6.48 36.94
N VAL A 113 -6.32 -6.83 35.72
CA VAL A 113 -7.15 -6.63 34.52
C VAL A 113 -8.46 -7.38 34.64
N GLY A 114 -9.58 -6.66 34.52
CA GLY A 114 -10.93 -7.20 34.65
C GLY A 114 -11.42 -7.39 36.09
N HIS A 115 -10.60 -7.03 37.09
CA HIS A 115 -10.95 -7.16 38.51
C HIS A 115 -11.22 -5.80 39.16
N GLU A 116 -12.03 -5.80 40.22
CA GLU A 116 -12.40 -4.58 40.94
C GLU A 116 -11.33 -4.20 41.96
N LEU A 117 -10.66 -3.05 41.73
CA LEU A 117 -9.68 -2.49 42.66
C LEU A 117 -10.30 -1.47 43.61
N ARG A 118 -10.06 -1.67 44.92
CA ARG A 118 -10.42 -0.74 46.01
C ARG A 118 -9.24 -0.46 46.91
N SER A 119 -9.27 0.67 47.61
CA SER A 119 -8.38 0.89 48.76
C SER A 119 -9.14 0.74 50.07
N ALA A 120 -8.50 0.28 51.14
CA ALA A 120 -9.04 0.38 52.50
C ALA A 120 -8.10 1.14 53.42
N VAL A 121 -8.69 1.90 54.34
CA VAL A 121 -7.97 2.75 55.30
C VAL A 121 -8.51 2.52 56.71
N SER A 122 -7.61 2.31 57.67
CA SER A 122 -7.91 2.17 59.09
C SER A 122 -7.00 3.12 59.88
N PRO A 123 -7.46 4.34 60.20
CA PRO A 123 -6.74 5.23 61.12
C PRO A 123 -6.68 4.65 62.52
N CYS A 124 -5.59 4.96 63.22
CA CYS A 124 -5.32 4.49 64.56
C CYS A 124 -4.86 5.62 65.47
N ASP A 125 -5.13 5.41 66.74
CA ASP A 125 -4.65 6.19 67.86
C ASP A 125 -4.00 5.20 68.85
N ASP A 126 -2.85 5.54 69.42
CA ASP A 126 -2.07 4.64 70.29
C ASP A 126 -2.79 4.37 71.61
N ASP A 127 -3.63 5.30 72.06
CA ASP A 127 -4.35 5.21 73.32
C ASP A 127 -5.76 4.61 73.14
N PHE A 128 -6.38 4.81 71.96
CA PHE A 128 -7.78 4.46 71.70
C PHE A 128 -8.00 3.40 70.61
N GLY A 129 -6.95 2.94 69.95
CA GLY A 129 -6.98 1.88 68.95
C GLY A 129 -7.36 2.33 67.54
N CYS A 130 -7.61 1.35 66.66
CA CYS A 130 -7.87 1.58 65.24
C CYS A 130 -9.37 1.56 64.88
N TYR A 131 -9.74 2.35 63.87
CA TYR A 131 -11.05 2.28 63.26
C TYR A 131 -11.26 0.92 62.58
N THR A 132 -12.21 0.14 63.09
CA THR A 132 -12.50 -1.21 62.60
C THR A 132 -14.00 -1.38 62.30
N PRO A 133 -14.35 -2.05 61.19
CA PRO A 133 -13.48 -2.57 60.12
C PRO A 133 -12.87 -1.44 59.25
N PRO A 134 -11.77 -1.70 58.50
CA PRO A 134 -11.18 -0.72 57.59
C PRO A 134 -12.20 -0.14 56.60
N ALA A 135 -12.16 1.17 56.39
CA ALA A 135 -13.07 1.85 55.48
C ALA A 135 -12.59 1.68 54.03
N GLN A 136 -13.37 0.96 53.23
CA GLN A 136 -13.13 0.83 51.79
C GLN A 136 -13.54 2.10 51.02
N SER A 137 -12.85 2.34 49.90
CA SER A 137 -13.13 3.45 48.99
C SER A 137 -14.58 3.45 48.50
N SER A 138 -15.14 4.64 48.26
CA SER A 138 -16.53 4.79 47.78
C SER A 138 -16.72 4.34 46.33
N ASN A 139 -15.67 4.37 45.52
CA ASN A 139 -15.63 3.87 44.15
C ASN A 139 -14.59 2.75 44.01
N ALA A 140 -14.61 2.11 42.85
CA ALA A 140 -13.61 1.14 42.42
C ALA A 140 -13.09 1.49 41.02
N VAL A 141 -11.93 0.94 40.68
CA VAL A 141 -11.33 1.02 39.35
C VAL A 141 -11.27 -0.39 38.79
N VAL A 142 -11.74 -0.59 37.56
CA VAL A 142 -11.62 -1.86 36.83
C VAL A 142 -10.65 -1.66 35.68
N PRO A 143 -9.40 -2.13 35.79
CA PRO A 143 -8.42 -1.98 34.71
C PRO A 143 -8.79 -2.83 33.50
N VAL A 144 -8.46 -2.32 32.32
CA VAL A 144 -8.67 -3.03 31.04
C VAL A 144 -7.33 -3.41 30.41
N ALA A 145 -7.33 -4.46 29.59
CA ALA A 145 -6.19 -4.76 28.75
C ALA A 145 -5.98 -3.62 27.74
N PRO A 146 -4.73 -3.25 27.43
CA PRO A 146 -4.47 -2.33 26.32
C PRO A 146 -5.05 -2.92 25.03
N PRO A 147 -5.58 -2.08 24.13
CA PRO A 147 -6.02 -2.56 22.83
C PRO A 147 -4.83 -3.20 22.09
N PRO A 148 -5.06 -4.24 21.26
CA PRO A 148 -4.01 -4.78 20.41
C PRO A 148 -3.45 -3.67 19.52
N PRO A 149 -2.13 -3.69 19.20
CA PRO A 149 -1.55 -2.71 18.30
C PRO A 149 -2.28 -2.76 16.94
N PRO A 150 -2.48 -1.60 16.29
CA PRO A 150 -3.08 -1.58 14.96
C PRO A 150 -2.24 -2.42 13.99
N PRO A 151 -2.87 -3.12 13.03
CA PRO A 151 -2.12 -3.84 12.00
C PRO A 151 -1.22 -2.85 11.24
N PRO A 152 -0.01 -3.28 10.81
CA PRO A 152 0.85 -2.44 10.00
C PRO A 152 0.12 -2.00 8.73
N SER A 153 0.26 -0.73 8.36
CA SER A 153 -0.28 -0.22 7.10
C SER A 153 0.34 -0.97 5.93
N PRO A 154 -0.44 -1.30 4.87
CA PRO A 154 0.12 -1.94 3.70
C PRO A 154 1.24 -1.09 3.06
N PRO A 155 2.22 -1.73 2.39
CA PRO A 155 3.31 -1.03 1.73
C PRO A 155 2.80 -0.12 0.61
N ILE A 156 3.56 0.93 0.29
CA ILE A 156 3.24 1.85 -0.81
C ILE A 156 3.37 1.07 -2.12
N ALA A 157 2.27 0.96 -2.86
CA ALA A 157 2.24 0.33 -4.16
C ALA A 157 2.49 1.37 -5.26
N VAL A 158 1.86 2.54 -5.14
CA VAL A 158 1.95 3.62 -6.12
C VAL A 158 1.97 4.97 -5.40
N GLN A 159 2.75 5.91 -5.92
CA GLN A 159 2.71 7.33 -5.58
C GLN A 159 2.87 8.15 -6.86
N GLY A 160 2.51 9.43 -6.84
CA GLY A 160 2.73 10.34 -7.97
C GLY A 160 1.96 11.63 -7.81
N HIS A 161 1.85 12.41 -8.89
CA HIS A 161 1.18 13.70 -8.91
C HIS A 161 0.06 13.73 -9.95
N VAL A 162 -0.97 14.54 -9.70
CA VAL A 162 -1.98 14.88 -10.72
C VAL A 162 -1.67 16.28 -11.23
N TYR A 163 -1.52 16.43 -12.55
CA TYR A 163 -1.34 17.72 -13.22
C TYR A 163 -2.54 18.08 -14.09
N ASP A 164 -2.72 19.36 -14.40
CA ASP A 164 -3.68 19.85 -15.37
C ASP A 164 -3.06 19.97 -16.78
N SER A 165 -3.85 20.41 -17.77
CA SER A 165 -3.38 20.49 -19.17
C SER A 165 -2.29 21.53 -19.40
N THR A 166 -2.04 22.38 -18.41
CA THR A 166 -0.97 23.38 -18.40
C THR A 166 0.27 22.90 -17.63
N GLY A 167 0.21 21.70 -17.05
CA GLY A 167 1.24 21.13 -16.19
C GLY A 167 1.19 21.63 -14.74
N ALA A 168 0.09 22.27 -14.32
CA ALA A 168 -0.06 22.74 -12.94
C ALA A 168 -0.65 21.65 -12.04
N PRO A 169 -0.21 21.53 -10.78
CA PRO A 169 -0.70 20.47 -9.89
C PRO A 169 -2.17 20.65 -9.52
N VAL A 170 -2.89 19.54 -9.42
CA VAL A 170 -4.34 19.50 -9.13
C VAL A 170 -4.56 19.01 -7.71
N SER A 171 -5.04 19.88 -6.84
CA SER A 171 -5.38 19.55 -5.45
C SER A 171 -6.81 19.02 -5.30
N GLY A 172 -7.00 18.03 -4.42
CA GLY A 172 -8.32 17.43 -4.15
C GLY A 172 -8.84 16.52 -5.25
N ALA A 173 -7.99 16.09 -6.19
CA ALA A 173 -8.33 15.05 -7.15
C ALA A 173 -8.49 13.73 -6.39
N ALA A 174 -9.59 13.02 -6.61
CA ALA A 174 -9.78 11.69 -6.02
C ALA A 174 -9.02 10.67 -6.89
N VAL A 175 -8.25 9.77 -6.26
CA VAL A 175 -7.40 8.78 -6.93
C VAL A 175 -7.64 7.41 -6.31
N VAL A 176 -7.70 6.37 -7.14
CA VAL A 176 -8.07 5.00 -6.75
C VAL A 176 -7.10 4.00 -7.38
N LEU A 177 -6.73 2.99 -6.60
CA LEU A 177 -5.90 1.86 -7.03
C LEU A 177 -6.78 0.62 -7.27
N TYR A 178 -6.56 -0.04 -8.40
CA TYR A 178 -7.17 -1.32 -8.74
C TYR A 178 -6.10 -2.34 -9.11
N ARG A 179 -6.37 -3.63 -8.87
CA ARG A 179 -5.63 -4.69 -9.55
C ARG A 179 -6.07 -4.70 -11.01
N ASP A 180 -5.10 -4.64 -11.91
CA ASP A 180 -5.35 -4.78 -13.33
C ASP A 180 -5.49 -6.28 -13.65
N LEU A 181 -6.74 -6.74 -13.69
CA LEU A 181 -7.07 -8.13 -13.97
C LEU A 181 -7.08 -8.36 -15.47
N GLU A 182 -6.24 -9.28 -15.94
CA GLU A 182 -6.36 -9.85 -17.29
C GLU A 182 -7.61 -10.74 -17.36
N THR A 183 -8.79 -10.14 -17.46
CA THR A 183 -10.02 -10.92 -17.64
C THR A 183 -10.25 -11.23 -19.12
N ASP A 184 -10.29 -12.53 -19.39
CA ASP A 184 -10.69 -13.24 -20.60
C ASP A 184 -12.20 -13.13 -20.89
N GLY A 185 -12.77 -11.94 -20.71
CA GLY A 185 -14.16 -11.65 -21.08
C GLY A 185 -15.20 -11.93 -20.01
N SER A 186 -14.80 -12.26 -18.77
CA SER A 186 -15.70 -12.26 -17.62
C SER A 186 -15.46 -11.00 -16.79
N ALA A 187 -16.41 -10.06 -16.82
CA ALA A 187 -16.42 -8.89 -15.96
C ALA A 187 -16.24 -9.32 -14.51
N GLY A 188 -15.09 -9.01 -13.92
CA GLY A 188 -14.83 -9.19 -12.50
C GLY A 188 -14.69 -7.82 -11.87
N ASP A 189 -15.64 -7.48 -11.00
CA ASP A 189 -15.62 -6.31 -10.12
C ASP A 189 -14.25 -6.18 -9.45
N ALA A 190 -13.36 -5.36 -10.00
CA ALA A 190 -12.13 -5.02 -9.32
C ALA A 190 -12.52 -4.13 -8.14
N THR A 191 -12.64 -4.74 -6.96
CA THR A 191 -12.77 -3.98 -5.72
C THR A 191 -11.54 -3.09 -5.60
N PRO A 192 -11.70 -1.77 -5.37
CA PRO A 192 -10.57 -0.89 -5.14
C PRO A 192 -9.66 -1.44 -4.05
N LEU A 193 -8.35 -1.46 -4.33
CA LEU A 193 -7.33 -1.84 -3.36
C LEU A 193 -7.08 -0.71 -2.36
N ASP A 194 -7.10 0.54 -2.84
CA ASP A 194 -6.91 1.74 -2.03
C ASP A 194 -7.52 2.99 -2.70
N ARG A 195 -7.77 4.04 -1.92
CA ARG A 195 -8.34 5.31 -2.36
C ARG A 195 -7.72 6.47 -1.59
N THR A 196 -7.46 7.58 -2.28
CA THR A 196 -6.92 8.79 -1.66
C THR A 196 -7.40 10.06 -2.39
N THR A 197 -7.03 11.23 -1.87
CA THR A 197 -7.18 12.51 -2.54
C THR A 197 -5.85 13.23 -2.61
N THR A 198 -5.57 13.93 -3.72
CA THR A 198 -4.31 14.63 -3.88
C THR A 198 -4.12 15.77 -2.88
N ALA A 199 -2.89 15.98 -2.45
CA ALA A 199 -2.49 17.09 -1.59
C ALA A 199 -2.47 18.44 -2.34
N GLY A 200 -2.05 19.50 -1.66
CA GLY A 200 -2.00 20.86 -2.24
C GLY A 200 -1.04 21.01 -3.43
N ASP A 201 -0.02 20.16 -3.49
CA ASP A 201 0.96 20.05 -4.58
C ASP A 201 0.58 19.00 -5.62
N GLY A 202 -0.63 18.45 -5.56
CA GLY A 202 -1.10 17.42 -6.49
C GLY A 202 -0.61 16.00 -6.18
N SER A 203 0.22 15.80 -5.14
CA SER A 203 0.77 14.49 -4.80
C SER A 203 -0.27 13.52 -4.22
N TYR A 204 -0.09 12.22 -4.45
CA TYR A 204 -0.91 11.15 -3.90
C TYR A 204 -0.08 9.90 -3.57
N THR A 205 -0.63 9.03 -2.71
CA THR A 205 -0.04 7.74 -2.34
C THR A 205 -1.14 6.69 -2.18
N LEU A 206 -0.92 5.52 -2.78
CA LEU A 206 -1.80 4.36 -2.76
C LEU A 206 -1.02 3.13 -2.31
N ARG A 207 -1.66 2.27 -1.51
CA ARG A 207 -1.04 1.13 -0.81
C ARG A 207 -1.76 -0.16 -1.18
N ALA A 208 -1.03 -1.28 -1.18
CA ALA A 208 -1.63 -2.59 -1.44
C ALA A 208 -0.89 -3.69 -0.68
N SER A 209 -1.63 -4.68 -0.14
CA SER A 209 -1.04 -5.92 0.36
C SER A 209 -0.69 -6.83 -0.82
N PRO A 210 0.47 -7.52 -0.84
CA PRO A 210 0.82 -8.45 -1.93
C PRO A 210 -0.04 -9.72 -1.95
N ASP A 211 -0.77 -10.02 -0.87
CA ASP A 211 -1.49 -11.27 -0.70
C ASP A 211 -2.51 -11.51 -1.82
N GLY A 212 -2.26 -12.55 -2.63
CA GLY A 212 -3.14 -12.94 -3.74
C GLY A 212 -3.13 -12.00 -4.94
N LEU A 213 -2.26 -10.98 -4.96
CA LEU A 213 -2.16 -10.03 -6.07
C LEU A 213 -1.13 -10.44 -7.13
N THR A 214 -0.01 -11.02 -6.69
CA THR A 214 1.15 -11.27 -7.55
C THR A 214 1.11 -12.62 -8.27
N ASP A 215 1.83 -12.72 -9.37
CA ASP A 215 2.18 -14.01 -9.98
C ASP A 215 3.25 -14.76 -9.19
N ALA A 216 3.71 -15.89 -9.73
CA ALA A 216 4.71 -16.76 -9.10
C ALA A 216 6.09 -16.11 -8.94
N ASP A 217 6.38 -15.02 -9.65
CA ASP A 217 7.63 -14.26 -9.59
C ASP A 217 7.50 -12.96 -8.81
N GLY A 218 6.33 -12.73 -8.20
CA GLY A 218 6.04 -11.52 -7.43
C GLY A 218 5.53 -10.36 -8.28
N TRP A 219 5.23 -10.54 -9.56
CA TRP A 219 4.79 -9.44 -10.44
C TRP A 219 3.28 -9.19 -10.37
N VAL A 220 2.89 -7.92 -10.47
CA VAL A 220 1.50 -7.49 -10.61
C VAL A 220 1.42 -6.21 -11.44
N ASN A 221 0.34 -6.07 -12.21
CA ASN A 221 -0.04 -4.83 -12.85
C ASN A 221 -1.15 -4.16 -12.03
N PHE A 222 -1.04 -2.85 -11.79
CA PHE A 222 -2.04 -2.03 -11.14
C PHE A 222 -2.63 -1.03 -12.12
N ALA A 223 -3.93 -0.76 -12.02
CA ALA A 223 -4.55 0.37 -12.68
C ALA A 223 -4.75 1.49 -11.65
N VAL A 224 -4.44 2.72 -12.06
CA VAL A 224 -4.62 3.93 -11.26
C VAL A 224 -5.57 4.83 -11.99
N GLU A 225 -6.64 5.22 -11.33
CA GLU A 225 -7.68 6.07 -11.90
C GLU A 225 -7.85 7.29 -11.00
N GLY A 226 -8.12 8.46 -11.58
CA GLY A 226 -8.45 9.64 -10.78
C GLY A 226 -9.37 10.61 -11.49
N THR A 227 -9.97 11.53 -10.73
CA THR A 227 -10.75 12.64 -11.27
C THR A 227 -10.61 13.92 -10.47
N ALA A 228 -10.72 15.05 -11.16
CA ALA A 228 -10.83 16.37 -10.58
C ALA A 228 -11.93 17.15 -11.31
N GLY A 229 -13.09 17.31 -10.67
CA GLY A 229 -14.31 17.74 -11.38
C GLY A 229 -14.65 16.75 -12.50
N ASP A 230 -14.85 17.26 -13.71
CA ASP A 230 -15.19 16.48 -14.91
C ASP A 230 -13.94 15.98 -15.68
N VAL A 231 -12.73 16.18 -15.14
CA VAL A 231 -11.48 15.79 -15.81
C VAL A 231 -11.05 14.39 -15.35
N PRO A 232 -10.96 13.42 -16.26
CA PRO A 232 -10.50 12.06 -15.96
C PRO A 232 -8.98 11.90 -16.05
N TYR A 233 -8.46 10.98 -15.23
CA TYR A 233 -7.06 10.58 -15.20
C TYR A 233 -6.96 9.05 -15.15
N CYS A 234 -6.02 8.46 -15.90
CA CYS A 234 -5.78 7.02 -15.88
C CYS A 234 -4.30 6.71 -16.16
N ALA A 235 -3.75 5.76 -15.41
CA ALA A 235 -2.43 5.21 -15.61
C ALA A 235 -2.40 3.72 -15.20
N VAL A 236 -1.32 3.04 -15.56
CA VAL A 236 -1.05 1.65 -15.16
C VAL A 236 0.34 1.60 -14.53
N ALA A 237 0.53 0.74 -13.54
CA ALA A 237 1.80 0.60 -12.85
C ALA A 237 2.12 -0.87 -12.59
N THR A 238 3.19 -1.37 -13.19
CA THR A 238 3.73 -2.68 -12.84
C THR A 238 4.58 -2.58 -11.58
N ARG A 239 4.42 -3.54 -10.66
CA ARG A 239 5.25 -3.71 -9.47
C ARG A 239 5.69 -5.15 -9.28
N GLN A 240 6.86 -5.34 -8.67
CA GLN A 240 7.35 -6.63 -8.19
C GLN A 240 7.42 -6.63 -6.67
N TRP A 241 6.85 -7.64 -6.03
CA TRP A 241 7.01 -7.87 -4.60
C TRP A 241 8.34 -8.56 -4.30
N ASN A 242 9.19 -7.94 -3.48
CA ASN A 242 10.49 -8.52 -3.10
C ASN A 242 10.48 -9.27 -1.74
N GLY A 243 9.32 -9.32 -1.07
CA GLY A 243 9.18 -9.85 0.29
C GLY A 243 8.95 -8.80 1.38
N SER A 244 9.29 -7.53 1.13
CA SER A 244 9.06 -6.41 2.06
C SER A 244 8.39 -5.19 1.43
N ASP A 245 8.70 -4.91 0.17
CA ASP A 245 8.29 -3.70 -0.53
C ASP A 245 7.88 -3.98 -1.98
N TRP A 246 7.03 -3.10 -2.50
CA TRP A 246 6.75 -3.05 -3.92
C TRP A 246 7.90 -2.35 -4.63
N LEU A 247 8.62 -3.11 -5.42
CA LEU A 247 9.61 -2.60 -6.35
C LEU A 247 8.92 -2.15 -7.63
N THR A 248 9.43 -1.09 -8.24
CA THR A 248 9.10 -0.73 -9.62
C THR A 248 9.53 -1.84 -10.57
N ALA A 249 9.17 -1.70 -11.84
CA ALA A 249 9.32 -2.77 -12.81
C ALA A 249 10.75 -3.18 -13.22
N ASP A 250 11.77 -2.88 -12.42
CA ASP A 250 12.99 -3.69 -12.29
C ASP A 250 13.95 -3.17 -11.18
N PRO A 251 14.43 -4.00 -10.24
CA PRO A 251 15.65 -3.73 -9.45
C PRO A 251 16.96 -3.88 -10.26
N ALA A 252 16.94 -4.31 -11.53
CA ALA A 252 18.09 -4.21 -12.43
C ALA A 252 18.41 -2.76 -12.86
N ASP A 253 17.67 -1.76 -12.37
CA ASP A 253 17.86 -0.32 -12.58
C ASP A 253 18.84 0.35 -11.61
N THR A 254 19.50 -0.39 -10.71
CA THR A 254 20.62 0.17 -9.92
C THR A 254 21.96 -0.16 -10.59
N PRO A 255 22.68 0.81 -11.19
CA PRO A 255 24.11 0.67 -11.33
C PRO A 255 24.66 0.42 -9.92
N ALA A 256 25.41 -0.66 -9.74
CA ALA A 256 26.27 -0.73 -8.57
C ALA A 256 27.23 0.47 -8.66
N ILE A 257 26.99 1.48 -7.81
CA ILE A 257 27.87 2.60 -7.49
C ILE A 257 27.81 3.82 -8.46
N ASP A 258 26.73 4.61 -8.42
CA ASP A 258 26.79 6.07 -8.71
C ASP A 258 25.65 6.84 -8.00
N PRO A 259 25.93 7.68 -6.98
CA PRO A 259 24.93 8.47 -6.26
C PRO A 259 24.47 9.76 -7.00
N SER A 260 24.87 9.97 -8.26
CA SER A 260 24.66 11.25 -8.96
C SER A 260 23.87 11.20 -10.27
N TYR A 261 23.25 10.07 -10.60
CA TYR A 261 22.23 10.04 -11.65
C TYR A 261 20.85 10.33 -11.07
N PRO A 262 20.10 11.32 -11.60
CA PRO A 262 18.75 11.59 -11.13
C PRO A 262 17.85 10.42 -11.54
N VAL A 263 17.57 9.55 -10.59
CA VAL A 263 16.41 8.67 -10.63
C VAL A 263 15.20 9.59 -10.54
N LEU A 264 14.43 9.73 -11.62
CA LEU A 264 13.16 10.44 -11.62
C LEU A 264 12.20 9.80 -12.64
N PRO A 265 10.95 9.49 -12.24
CA PRO A 265 10.56 8.87 -10.98
C PRO A 265 9.76 7.57 -11.28
N GLU A 266 9.75 6.50 -10.47
CA GLU A 266 9.34 6.38 -9.05
C GLU A 266 7.90 6.84 -8.75
N ASP A 267 7.29 7.64 -9.65
CA ASP A 267 5.99 8.27 -9.51
C ASP A 267 5.13 7.99 -10.76
N VAL A 268 3.87 7.61 -10.53
CA VAL A 268 2.84 7.44 -11.57
C VAL A 268 2.15 8.78 -11.68
N ASP A 269 2.70 9.69 -12.49
CA ASP A 269 2.06 10.97 -12.70
C ASP A 269 0.83 10.83 -13.61
N LEU A 270 -0.21 11.57 -13.26
CA LEU A 270 -1.51 11.60 -13.90
C LEU A 270 -1.66 12.95 -14.61
N ASP A 271 -1.38 12.94 -15.91
CA ASP A 271 -1.66 14.08 -16.80
C ASP A 271 -3.08 13.99 -17.36
N PRO A 272 -3.76 15.12 -17.60
CA PRO A 272 -5.11 15.10 -18.14
C PRO A 272 -5.05 14.79 -19.62
N GLN A 273 -5.84 13.80 -20.01
CA GLN A 273 -5.85 13.29 -21.37
C GLN A 273 -6.83 14.13 -22.22
N GLY A 274 -6.46 15.37 -22.53
CA GLY A 274 -7.22 16.27 -23.41
C GLY A 274 -8.40 17.02 -22.77
N GLY A 275 -9.06 17.87 -23.58
CA GLY A 275 -10.12 18.79 -23.12
C GLY A 275 -11.45 18.10 -22.77
N SER A 276 -12.24 18.79 -21.94
CA SER A 276 -13.58 18.40 -21.45
C SER A 276 -14.36 17.55 -22.44
N ILE A 277 -14.67 16.34 -22.00
CA ILE A 277 -15.45 15.36 -22.75
C ILE A 277 -16.93 15.69 -22.52
N ALA A 278 -17.74 15.57 -23.58
CA ALA A 278 -19.20 15.58 -23.44
C ALA A 278 -19.65 14.42 -22.53
N ASN A 279 -20.72 14.62 -21.75
CA ASN A 279 -21.28 13.66 -20.78
C ASN A 279 -21.09 12.18 -21.17
N GLY A 280 -20.15 11.48 -20.52
CA GLY A 280 -20.08 10.00 -20.54
C GLY A 280 -18.78 9.32 -20.96
N ASP A 281 -17.71 10.01 -21.38
CA ASP A 281 -16.50 9.32 -21.92
C ASP A 281 -15.20 9.42 -21.07
N GLY A 282 -15.29 9.75 -19.78
CA GLY A 282 -14.14 9.70 -18.85
C GLY A 282 -14.58 9.48 -17.40
N PRO A 283 -13.79 8.77 -16.55
CA PRO A 283 -14.18 8.44 -15.17
C PRO A 283 -14.77 9.64 -14.45
N ASP A 284 -15.93 9.45 -13.83
CA ASP A 284 -16.54 10.37 -12.87
C ASP A 284 -16.48 9.68 -11.50
N VAL A 285 -15.46 10.01 -10.71
CA VAL A 285 -15.31 9.45 -9.36
C VAL A 285 -15.87 10.38 -8.28
N GLN A 286 -16.47 11.52 -8.65
CA GLN A 286 -17.00 12.53 -7.73
C GLN A 286 -18.54 12.63 -7.71
N SER A 287 -19.26 12.10 -8.71
CA SER A 287 -20.73 12.05 -8.65
C SER A 287 -21.24 11.09 -7.57
N PRO A 288 -22.24 11.49 -6.76
CA PRO A 288 -22.86 10.63 -5.76
C PRO A 288 -23.43 9.32 -6.30
N ALA A 289 -23.88 9.31 -7.57
CA ALA A 289 -24.32 8.08 -8.24
C ALA A 289 -23.13 7.20 -8.66
N CYS A 290 -21.94 7.79 -8.86
CA CYS A 290 -20.72 7.12 -9.30
C CYS A 290 -19.73 6.80 -8.16
N TRP A 291 -20.08 7.16 -6.92
CA TRP A 291 -19.38 6.77 -5.70
C TRP A 291 -19.51 5.28 -5.39
N LEU A 292 -20.65 4.71 -5.75
CA LEU A 292 -20.97 3.28 -5.69
C LEU A 292 -21.12 2.78 -7.12
N ALA A 293 -20.05 2.90 -7.90
CA ALA A 293 -20.00 2.38 -9.26
C ALA A 293 -18.88 1.35 -9.38
N GLN A 294 -19.15 0.32 -10.15
CA GLN A 294 -18.23 -0.74 -10.50
C GLN A 294 -17.55 -0.45 -11.84
N ASN A 295 -16.30 -0.89 -11.96
CA ASN A 295 -15.57 -0.85 -13.23
C ASN A 295 -15.83 -2.15 -13.98
N GLN A 296 -16.36 -2.03 -15.19
CA GLN A 296 -16.54 -3.12 -16.13
C GLN A 296 -15.53 -2.98 -17.27
N THR A 297 -14.67 -3.98 -17.43
CA THR A 297 -13.74 -4.07 -18.56
C THR A 297 -14.22 -5.12 -19.56
N THR A 298 -14.34 -4.73 -20.82
CA THR A 298 -14.78 -5.60 -21.92
C THR A 298 -13.71 -5.63 -23.00
N LEU A 299 -13.31 -6.84 -23.42
CA LEU A 299 -12.41 -7.02 -24.56
C LEU A 299 -13.15 -6.66 -25.86
N VAL A 300 -12.63 -5.70 -26.62
CA VAL A 300 -13.22 -5.23 -27.88
C VAL A 300 -12.63 -5.96 -29.08
N ALA A 301 -11.30 -6.07 -29.12
CA ALA A 301 -10.58 -6.68 -30.23
C ALA A 301 -9.20 -7.13 -29.76
N THR A 302 -8.61 -8.07 -30.50
CA THR A 302 -7.20 -8.44 -30.38
C THR A 302 -6.52 -8.36 -31.74
N GLU A 303 -5.24 -8.00 -31.73
CA GLU A 303 -4.36 -8.00 -32.89
C GLU A 303 -3.05 -8.67 -32.50
N ARG A 304 -2.33 -9.24 -33.47
CA ARG A 304 -0.99 -9.79 -33.24
C ARG A 304 0.00 -8.97 -34.03
N ASP A 305 0.97 -8.40 -33.34
CA ASP A 305 1.97 -7.53 -33.96
C ASP A 305 3.40 -7.85 -33.52
N PRO A 306 4.38 -7.69 -34.43
CA PRO A 306 5.79 -7.72 -34.07
C PRO A 306 6.12 -6.64 -33.06
N THR A 307 6.88 -7.02 -32.04
CA THR A 307 7.41 -6.11 -31.03
C THR A 307 8.91 -6.31 -30.91
N ILE A 308 9.66 -5.21 -30.86
CA ILE A 308 11.11 -5.26 -30.62
C ILE A 308 11.36 -5.78 -29.19
N ILE A 309 12.15 -6.84 -29.08
CA ILE A 309 12.53 -7.49 -27.81
C ILE A 309 14.03 -7.41 -27.51
N GLY A 310 14.82 -6.89 -28.45
CA GLY A 310 16.27 -6.86 -28.33
C GLY A 310 16.95 -6.39 -29.61
N GLU A 311 18.28 -6.44 -29.60
CA GLU A 311 19.12 -6.28 -30.78
C GLU A 311 20.29 -7.25 -30.67
N LEU A 312 20.83 -7.72 -31.79
CA LEU A 312 22.01 -8.58 -31.81
C LEU A 312 23.00 -8.05 -32.84
N HIS A 313 24.23 -7.81 -32.40
CA HIS A 313 25.31 -7.26 -33.21
C HIS A 313 26.47 -8.25 -33.19
N VAL A 314 26.88 -8.75 -34.35
CA VAL A 314 27.97 -9.70 -34.48
C VAL A 314 28.89 -9.23 -35.59
N ALA A 315 30.19 -9.28 -35.30
CA ALA A 315 31.26 -8.93 -36.22
C ALA A 315 32.08 -10.18 -36.59
N GLN A 316 32.99 -10.00 -37.54
CA GLN A 316 33.67 -11.12 -38.19
C GLN A 316 34.26 -12.18 -37.25
N ASP A 317 34.17 -13.43 -37.72
CA ASP A 317 34.69 -14.61 -37.03
C ASP A 317 34.12 -14.77 -35.61
N ALA A 318 32.82 -14.50 -35.45
CA ALA A 318 32.07 -14.75 -34.23
C ALA A 318 30.66 -15.28 -34.52
N THR A 319 30.12 -16.04 -33.59
CA THR A 319 28.72 -16.44 -33.55
C THR A 319 28.08 -15.82 -32.32
N GLY A 320 27.08 -14.96 -32.51
CA GLY A 320 26.23 -14.43 -31.47
C GLY A 320 24.84 -15.06 -31.54
N THR A 321 24.33 -15.46 -30.39
CA THR A 321 22.98 -15.99 -30.19
C THR A 321 22.25 -15.13 -29.17
N PHE A 322 21.05 -14.71 -29.51
CA PHE A 322 20.11 -14.07 -28.60
C PHE A 322 18.97 -15.04 -28.30
N THR A 323 18.73 -15.33 -27.03
CA THR A 323 17.65 -16.19 -26.55
C THR A 323 16.66 -15.34 -25.77
N TYR A 324 15.36 -15.54 -26.02
CA TYR A 324 14.28 -14.84 -25.33
C TYR A 324 13.21 -15.82 -24.86
N GLY A 325 12.69 -15.58 -23.67
CA GLY A 325 11.61 -16.36 -23.10
C GLY A 325 12.04 -17.65 -22.39
N GLU A 326 13.25 -17.70 -21.84
CA GLU A 326 13.73 -18.88 -21.09
C GLU A 326 12.81 -19.20 -19.91
N GLY A 327 12.56 -20.48 -19.66
CA GLY A 327 11.56 -20.92 -18.68
C GLY A 327 10.12 -20.69 -19.12
N SER A 328 9.89 -20.49 -20.44
CA SER A 328 8.58 -20.27 -21.03
C SER A 328 7.89 -19.01 -20.52
N ARG A 329 8.64 -17.92 -20.34
CA ARG A 329 8.13 -16.66 -19.80
C ARG A 329 8.72 -15.47 -20.51
N ALA A 330 7.88 -14.59 -21.04
CA ALA A 330 8.33 -13.30 -21.53
C ALA A 330 8.87 -12.41 -20.41
N ASP A 331 9.72 -11.47 -20.79
CA ASP A 331 10.28 -10.47 -19.89
C ASP A 331 10.36 -9.13 -20.64
N SER A 332 9.17 -8.60 -20.92
CA SER A 332 9.01 -7.32 -21.61
C SER A 332 8.02 -6.45 -20.86
N ASN A 333 8.39 -5.18 -20.77
CA ASN A 333 7.58 -4.08 -20.30
C ASN A 333 7.15 -3.28 -21.53
N ILE A 334 5.86 -3.32 -21.89
CA ILE A 334 5.33 -2.64 -23.09
C ILE A 334 4.32 -1.58 -22.66
N SER A 335 4.40 -0.39 -23.29
CA SER A 335 3.60 0.76 -22.90
C SER A 335 2.12 0.53 -23.17
N VAL A 336 1.29 1.10 -22.31
CA VAL A 336 -0.17 1.14 -22.50
C VAL A 336 -0.55 2.45 -23.19
N ALA A 337 -1.54 2.37 -24.07
CA ALA A 337 -2.18 3.56 -24.61
C ALA A 337 -3.63 3.66 -24.15
N THR A 338 -4.10 4.88 -23.96
CA THR A 338 -5.44 5.19 -23.47
C THR A 338 -6.14 6.15 -24.44
N ASN A 339 -7.46 6.00 -24.58
CA ASN A 339 -8.31 6.91 -25.35
C ASN A 339 -9.59 7.21 -24.55
N LEU A 340 -9.75 8.49 -24.20
CA LEU A 340 -10.89 9.04 -23.46
C LEU A 340 -11.80 9.89 -24.37
N GLY A 341 -11.84 9.62 -25.69
CA GLY A 341 -12.65 10.37 -26.66
C GLY A 341 -11.90 11.48 -27.42
N GLY A 342 -10.72 11.90 -26.96
CA GLY A 342 -9.86 12.91 -27.63
C GLY A 342 -8.82 12.36 -28.61
N GLY A 343 -8.68 11.04 -28.71
CA GLY A 343 -7.62 10.37 -29.48
C GLY A 343 -6.82 9.39 -28.61
N TRP A 344 -5.85 8.71 -29.23
CA TRP A 344 -4.96 7.79 -28.51
C TRP A 344 -3.77 8.54 -27.92
N HIS A 345 -3.51 8.28 -26.64
CA HIS A 345 -2.38 8.80 -25.90
C HIS A 345 -1.55 7.63 -25.37
N VAL A 346 -0.24 7.62 -25.65
CA VAL A 346 0.67 6.61 -25.10
C VAL A 346 1.16 7.10 -23.74
N ASN A 347 0.83 6.37 -22.69
CA ASN A 347 1.15 6.76 -21.33
C ASN A 347 2.67 6.67 -21.12
N LEU A 348 3.30 7.81 -20.80
CA LEU A 348 4.74 7.86 -20.58
C LEU A 348 5.09 7.19 -19.24
N GLY A 349 6.14 6.36 -19.22
CA GLY A 349 6.59 5.68 -17.99
C GLY A 349 5.71 4.52 -17.52
N VAL A 350 4.53 4.36 -18.10
CA VAL A 350 3.57 3.30 -17.83
C VAL A 350 3.82 2.11 -18.74
N PHE A 351 4.12 0.96 -18.16
CA PHE A 351 4.30 -0.30 -18.87
C PHE A 351 3.48 -1.39 -18.20
N LYS A 352 3.08 -2.40 -18.97
CA LYS A 352 2.62 -3.68 -18.45
C LYS A 352 3.70 -4.73 -18.64
N HIS A 353 3.91 -5.54 -17.60
CA HIS A 353 4.79 -6.70 -17.65
C HIS A 353 4.02 -7.92 -18.14
N ILE A 354 4.65 -8.68 -19.05
CA ILE A 354 4.04 -9.84 -19.72
C ILE A 354 4.93 -11.06 -19.50
N THR A 355 4.38 -12.11 -18.86
CA THR A 355 5.13 -13.32 -18.43
C THR A 355 4.68 -14.64 -19.04
N ARG A 356 3.66 -14.67 -19.92
CA ARG A 356 2.96 -15.88 -20.43
C ARG A 356 3.76 -17.20 -20.39
N SER A 357 3.16 -18.24 -19.81
CA SER A 357 3.75 -19.52 -19.37
C SER A 357 3.86 -20.70 -20.38
N ASP A 358 3.28 -20.61 -21.57
CA ASP A 358 3.07 -21.75 -22.51
C ASP A 358 3.77 -21.59 -23.87
N SER A 359 4.66 -20.62 -24.02
CA SER A 359 5.54 -20.48 -25.19
C SER A 359 6.91 -21.10 -24.90
N SER A 360 7.59 -21.70 -25.88
CA SER A 360 8.98 -22.14 -25.69
C SER A 360 9.94 -20.98 -25.93
N SER A 361 11.10 -20.98 -25.25
CA SER A 361 12.17 -20.03 -25.53
C SER A 361 12.49 -19.98 -27.02
N VAL A 362 12.69 -18.80 -27.55
CA VAL A 362 13.08 -18.57 -28.96
C VAL A 362 14.52 -18.10 -29.01
N SER A 363 15.22 -18.37 -30.10
CA SER A 363 16.60 -17.91 -30.27
C SER A 363 16.90 -17.55 -31.71
N GLU A 364 17.68 -16.48 -31.91
CA GLU A 364 18.18 -16.05 -33.20
C GLU A 364 19.71 -16.01 -33.15
N SER A 365 20.36 -16.50 -34.20
CA SER A 365 21.82 -16.42 -34.34
C SER A 365 22.18 -15.73 -35.64
N ASN A 366 23.31 -15.02 -35.66
CA ASN A 366 23.74 -14.33 -36.86
C ASN A 366 23.96 -15.32 -38.03
N PRO A 367 23.36 -15.09 -39.21
CA PRO A 367 23.53 -15.96 -40.37
C PRO A 367 24.86 -15.70 -41.11
N ARG A 368 25.56 -14.60 -40.80
CA ARG A 368 26.81 -14.19 -41.43
C ARG A 368 27.71 -13.43 -40.46
N SER A 369 28.96 -13.26 -40.87
CA SER A 369 30.04 -12.70 -40.05
C SER A 369 29.83 -11.25 -39.61
N ASP A 370 29.34 -10.36 -40.48
CA ASP A 370 28.94 -9.00 -40.12
C ASP A 370 27.42 -8.88 -40.19
N TRP A 371 26.78 -8.78 -39.03
CA TRP A 371 25.33 -8.82 -38.92
C TRP A 371 24.84 -8.07 -37.68
N ALA A 372 23.98 -7.07 -37.87
CA ALA A 372 23.37 -6.32 -36.78
C ALA A 372 21.92 -5.98 -37.07
N HIS A 373 21.00 -6.42 -36.24
CA HIS A 373 19.57 -6.15 -36.40
C HIS A 373 18.88 -5.98 -35.03
N ASP A 374 17.82 -5.18 -35.01
CA ASP A 374 16.80 -5.34 -33.96
C ASP A 374 16.15 -6.72 -34.09
N LEU A 375 15.66 -7.28 -32.99
CA LEU A 375 15.02 -8.59 -32.94
C LEU A 375 13.56 -8.43 -32.55
N LEU A 376 12.68 -9.02 -33.35
CA LEU A 376 11.23 -8.94 -33.20
C LEU A 376 10.66 -10.27 -32.70
N SER A 377 9.67 -10.20 -31.82
CA SER A 377 8.82 -11.34 -31.43
C SER A 377 7.35 -10.95 -31.46
N ASP A 378 6.46 -11.92 -31.62
CA ASP A 378 5.04 -11.63 -31.76
C ASP A 378 4.38 -11.50 -30.38
N PHE A 379 3.64 -10.42 -30.20
CA PHE A 379 2.77 -10.20 -29.05
C PHE A 379 1.33 -10.01 -29.53
N VAL A 380 0.39 -10.51 -28.74
CA VAL A 380 -1.03 -10.19 -28.88
C VAL A 380 -1.28 -8.92 -28.09
N TYR A 381 -1.86 -7.95 -28.76
CA TYR A 381 -2.37 -6.72 -28.19
C TYR A 381 -3.88 -6.80 -28.10
N ALA A 382 -4.43 -6.23 -27.04
CA ALA A 382 -5.87 -6.17 -26.83
C ALA A 382 -6.32 -4.71 -26.73
N LYS A 383 -7.44 -4.44 -27.40
CA LYS A 383 -8.20 -3.21 -27.18
C LYS A 383 -9.30 -3.51 -26.17
N TYR A 384 -9.28 -2.82 -25.05
CA TYR A 384 -10.31 -2.90 -24.03
C TYR A 384 -11.21 -1.69 -24.07
N ARG A 385 -12.47 -1.90 -23.72
CA ARG A 385 -13.45 -0.88 -23.37
C ARG A 385 -13.68 -0.98 -21.87
N HIS A 386 -13.49 0.10 -21.18
CA HIS A 386 -13.76 0.22 -19.76
C HIS A 386 -14.98 1.10 -19.57
N GLU A 387 -15.85 0.67 -18.68
CA GLU A 387 -17.04 1.40 -18.28
C GLU A 387 -17.06 1.50 -16.77
N ARG A 388 -17.46 2.66 -16.25
CA ARG A 388 -17.82 2.80 -14.84
C ARG A 388 -19.33 2.85 -14.76
N ILE A 389 -19.94 1.91 -14.05
CA ILE A 389 -21.39 1.73 -14.03
C ILE A 389 -21.88 1.86 -12.60
N SER A 390 -22.83 2.77 -12.37
CA SER A 390 -23.46 2.98 -11.07
C SER A 390 -24.22 1.73 -10.60
N ASP A 391 -23.92 1.27 -9.39
CA ASP A 391 -24.56 0.11 -8.74
C ASP A 391 -26.04 0.42 -8.40
N TRP A 392 -26.40 1.70 -8.35
CA TRP A 392 -27.72 2.15 -7.93
C TRP A 392 -28.74 2.21 -9.08
N ASP A 393 -28.31 2.61 -10.27
CA ASP A 393 -29.21 2.85 -11.41
C ASP A 393 -28.71 2.26 -12.74
N GLY A 394 -27.55 1.60 -12.76
CA GLY A 394 -26.96 0.99 -13.96
C GLY A 394 -26.50 2.01 -15.01
N ARG A 395 -26.44 3.29 -14.67
CA ARG A 395 -25.97 4.34 -15.58
C ARG A 395 -24.47 4.21 -15.80
N VAL A 396 -24.04 4.33 -17.05
CA VAL A 396 -22.63 4.50 -17.40
C VAL A 396 -22.20 5.91 -16.99
N CYS A 397 -21.36 5.96 -15.96
CA CYS A 397 -20.69 7.17 -15.49
C CYS A 397 -19.60 7.61 -16.46
N SER A 398 -18.93 6.64 -17.09
CA SER A 398 -17.81 6.89 -17.99
C SER A 398 -17.51 5.71 -18.91
N THR A 399 -17.04 5.97 -20.12
CA THR A 399 -16.48 4.97 -21.04
C THR A 399 -15.10 5.40 -21.51
N TRP A 400 -14.10 4.52 -21.45
CA TRP A 400 -12.81 4.75 -22.09
C TRP A 400 -12.24 3.49 -22.72
N TYR A 401 -11.17 3.65 -23.49
CA TYR A 401 -10.49 2.53 -24.13
C TYR A 401 -9.02 2.50 -23.78
N THR A 402 -8.47 1.29 -23.68
CA THR A 402 -7.02 1.09 -23.65
C THR A 402 -6.58 0.16 -24.78
N ILE A 403 -5.33 0.29 -25.17
CA ILE A 403 -4.59 -0.70 -25.94
C ILE A 403 -3.42 -1.15 -25.10
N GLU A 404 -3.35 -2.46 -24.88
CA GLU A 404 -2.45 -3.06 -23.92
C GLU A 404 -1.82 -4.32 -24.51
N PRO A 405 -0.57 -4.61 -24.16
CA PRO A 405 -0.01 -5.93 -24.41
C PRO A 405 -0.80 -6.96 -23.57
N LYS A 406 -1.25 -8.05 -24.20
CA LYS A 406 -1.99 -9.11 -23.54
C LYS A 406 -1.13 -10.35 -23.34
N GLU A 407 -0.37 -10.71 -24.37
CA GLU A 407 0.20 -12.05 -24.39
C GLU A 407 1.42 -12.13 -25.31
N TRP A 408 2.45 -12.86 -24.89
CA TRP A 408 3.58 -13.18 -25.77
C TRP A 408 3.30 -14.46 -26.57
N TRP A 409 3.37 -14.41 -27.89
CA TRP A 409 3.06 -15.58 -28.74
C TRP A 409 4.31 -16.35 -29.19
N GLY A 410 5.50 -15.81 -28.99
CA GLY A 410 6.75 -16.41 -29.45
C GLY A 410 7.14 -16.01 -30.86
N GLY A 411 7.98 -16.86 -31.47
CA GLY A 411 8.72 -16.53 -32.68
C GLY A 411 9.83 -15.50 -32.43
N ILE A 412 10.90 -15.57 -33.21
CA ILE A 412 11.90 -14.51 -33.28
C ILE A 412 12.27 -14.30 -34.74
N ARG A 413 12.42 -13.04 -35.15
CA ARG A 413 12.86 -12.71 -36.50
C ARG A 413 13.70 -11.42 -36.51
N PRO A 414 14.62 -11.28 -37.46
CA PRO A 414 15.36 -10.03 -37.64
C PRO A 414 14.43 -8.90 -38.08
N GLY A 415 14.60 -7.73 -37.47
CA GLY A 415 13.93 -6.48 -37.78
C GLY A 415 14.82 -5.54 -38.59
N ALA A 416 14.78 -4.24 -38.22
CA ALA A 416 15.55 -3.20 -38.88
C ALA A 416 17.07 -3.50 -38.84
N ASP A 417 17.77 -3.13 -39.91
CA ASP A 417 19.23 -3.22 -39.99
C ASP A 417 19.88 -2.15 -39.08
N GLU A 418 20.80 -2.61 -38.24
CA GLU A 418 21.55 -1.78 -37.29
C GLU A 418 23.07 -1.82 -37.58
N SER A 419 23.46 -2.23 -38.79
CA SER A 419 24.86 -2.37 -39.24
C SER A 419 25.69 -1.08 -39.11
N ARG A 420 25.05 0.09 -39.02
CA ARG A 420 25.73 1.38 -38.73
C ARG A 420 26.51 1.39 -37.40
N TYR A 421 26.18 0.48 -36.47
CA TYR A 421 26.86 0.39 -35.17
C TYR A 421 27.97 -0.67 -35.14
N LEU A 422 28.13 -1.47 -36.21
CA LEU A 422 29.24 -2.40 -36.33
C LEU A 422 30.56 -1.66 -36.51
N HIS A 423 31.65 -2.28 -36.02
CA HIS A 423 33.02 -1.76 -36.17
C HIS A 423 33.22 -0.36 -35.55
N GLN A 424 32.41 -0.06 -34.54
CA GLN A 424 32.51 1.20 -33.78
C GLN A 424 33.26 1.03 -32.45
N CYS A 425 33.67 -0.19 -32.09
CA CYS A 425 34.28 -0.44 -30.78
C CYS A 425 35.68 0.15 -30.65
N ARG A 426 36.47 0.33 -31.71
CA ARG A 426 37.77 1.02 -31.59
C ARG A 426 37.70 2.50 -31.93
N THR A 427 36.54 3.00 -32.36
CA THR A 427 36.31 4.40 -32.72
C THR A 427 35.40 5.06 -31.68
N THR A 428 34.11 5.19 -31.97
CA THR A 428 33.09 5.90 -31.20
C THR A 428 32.98 5.37 -29.77
N TYR A 429 33.05 4.05 -29.59
CA TYR A 429 32.78 3.39 -28.31
C TYR A 429 34.05 2.81 -27.64
N ARG A 430 35.23 3.31 -28.03
CA ARG A 430 36.53 2.82 -27.53
C ARG A 430 36.66 2.81 -26.01
N ARG A 431 36.04 3.76 -25.33
CA ARG A 431 36.05 3.86 -23.86
C ARG A 431 35.46 2.61 -23.18
N PHE A 432 34.54 1.94 -23.85
CA PHE A 432 33.77 0.82 -23.32
C PHE A 432 34.08 -0.52 -24.00
N ALA A 433 35.08 -0.56 -24.87
CA ALA A 433 35.42 -1.76 -25.63
C ALA A 433 36.22 -2.77 -24.81
N ASN A 434 35.81 -4.03 -24.90
CA ASN A 434 36.54 -5.19 -24.42
C ASN A 434 37.08 -5.98 -25.62
N ASP A 435 38.34 -6.39 -25.50
CA ASP A 435 39.00 -7.31 -26.42
C ASP A 435 38.76 -8.75 -25.94
N PHE A 436 38.47 -9.65 -26.88
CA PHE A 436 38.24 -11.06 -26.64
C PHE A 436 39.22 -11.89 -27.47
N GLY A 437 39.96 -12.77 -26.78
CA GLY A 437 40.94 -13.63 -27.44
C GLY A 437 40.29 -14.75 -28.28
N PRO A 438 41.09 -15.47 -29.06
CA PRO A 438 40.62 -16.59 -29.87
C PRO A 438 39.92 -17.68 -29.04
N ASN A 439 38.84 -18.25 -29.57
CA ASN A 439 38.03 -19.32 -28.96
C ASN A 439 37.46 -18.99 -27.58
N SER A 440 37.39 -17.70 -27.24
CA SER A 440 36.76 -17.25 -26.00
C SER A 440 35.25 -17.11 -26.17
N THR A 441 34.55 -16.90 -25.06
CA THR A 441 33.11 -16.72 -25.05
C THR A 441 32.73 -15.50 -24.22
N PHE A 442 31.56 -14.94 -24.52
CA PHE A 442 30.93 -13.90 -23.71
C PHE A 442 29.45 -14.22 -23.53
N GLY A 443 28.96 -14.15 -22.31
CA GLY A 443 27.56 -14.36 -21.98
C GLY A 443 27.01 -13.22 -21.17
N ARG A 444 25.73 -12.89 -21.38
CA ARG A 444 25.01 -11.92 -20.56
C ARG A 444 23.59 -12.39 -20.31
N THR A 445 23.20 -12.43 -19.04
CA THR A 445 21.88 -12.89 -18.56
C THR A 445 21.31 -11.91 -17.51
N ASN A 446 21.83 -10.70 -17.47
CA ASN A 446 21.43 -9.65 -16.53
C ASN A 446 21.75 -8.28 -17.13
N TYR A 447 21.20 -7.24 -16.52
CA TYR A 447 21.27 -5.83 -16.90
C TYR A 447 20.31 -5.40 -18.02
N ARG A 448 19.70 -4.24 -17.81
CA ARG A 448 18.76 -3.57 -18.69
C ARG A 448 19.29 -3.36 -20.12
N LEU A 449 18.41 -3.50 -21.12
CA LEU A 449 18.63 -3.01 -22.48
C LEU A 449 17.92 -1.65 -22.68
N ARG A 450 18.22 -0.99 -23.80
CA ARG A 450 17.57 0.27 -24.18
C ARG A 450 16.03 0.17 -24.24
N THR A 451 15.36 1.31 -24.14
CA THR A 451 13.92 1.42 -24.43
C THR A 451 13.74 1.84 -25.88
N TRP A 452 12.89 1.13 -26.63
CA TRP A 452 12.55 1.48 -28.01
C TRP A 452 11.29 2.34 -28.01
N GLY A 453 11.39 3.55 -28.56
CA GLY A 453 10.27 4.49 -28.66
C GLY A 453 9.20 4.08 -29.69
N ALA A 454 9.56 3.20 -30.62
CA ALA A 454 8.68 2.65 -31.65
C ALA A 454 8.85 1.13 -31.74
N ALA A 455 8.57 0.45 -30.64
CA ALA A 455 8.81 -0.98 -30.52
C ALA A 455 7.75 -1.83 -31.20
N ALA A 456 6.50 -1.38 -31.19
CA ALA A 456 5.38 -2.02 -31.87
C ALA A 456 4.49 -0.95 -32.52
N THR A 457 3.81 -1.32 -33.60
CA THR A 457 2.77 -0.48 -34.22
C THR A 457 1.51 -1.31 -34.32
N VAL A 458 0.50 -0.92 -33.54
CA VAL A 458 -0.79 -1.62 -33.43
C VAL A 458 -1.87 -0.80 -34.11
N ALA A 459 -2.61 -1.38 -35.05
CA ALA A 459 -3.46 -0.58 -35.93
C ALA A 459 -4.93 -0.63 -35.53
N PHE A 460 -5.44 -1.80 -35.13
CA PHE A 460 -6.86 -2.10 -34.95
C PHE A 460 -7.75 -1.47 -36.06
N GLY A 461 -7.22 -1.40 -37.29
CA GLY A 461 -7.88 -0.82 -38.46
C GLY A 461 -7.90 0.72 -38.60
N THR A 462 -7.15 1.50 -37.81
CA THR A 462 -7.33 2.99 -37.73
C THR A 462 -6.07 3.86 -37.78
N GLY A 463 -5.01 3.44 -38.48
CA GLY A 463 -3.88 4.34 -38.79
C GLY A 463 -2.61 4.18 -37.95
N GLY A 464 -2.49 3.08 -37.19
CA GLY A 464 -1.24 2.66 -36.55
C GLY A 464 -0.83 3.50 -35.35
N LEU A 465 -0.98 2.94 -34.14
CA LEU A 465 -0.50 3.52 -32.89
C LEU A 465 0.86 2.91 -32.55
N THR A 466 1.87 3.76 -32.38
CA THR A 466 3.21 3.32 -32.03
C THR A 466 3.36 3.20 -30.51
N LEU A 467 3.64 2.00 -30.03
CA LEU A 467 3.90 1.69 -28.63
C LEU A 467 5.41 1.63 -28.36
N ARG A 468 5.76 1.91 -27.11
CA ARG A 468 7.12 1.76 -26.59
C ARG A 468 7.26 0.38 -25.95
N ALA A 469 8.43 -0.22 -26.07
CA ALA A 469 8.76 -1.42 -25.31
C ALA A 469 10.16 -1.32 -24.73
N ARG A 470 10.30 -2.01 -23.60
CA ARG A 470 11.56 -2.23 -22.91
C ARG A 470 11.65 -3.73 -22.63
N SER A 471 12.72 -4.34 -23.08
CA SER A 471 13.12 -5.69 -22.67
C SER A 471 14.44 -5.59 -21.91
N GLY A 472 14.64 -6.41 -20.89
CA GLY A 472 15.91 -6.49 -20.16
C GLY A 472 16.73 -7.69 -20.63
N ALA A 473 18.06 -7.68 -20.48
CA ALA A 473 18.78 -8.94 -20.39
C ALA A 473 18.53 -9.48 -18.98
N SER A 474 18.02 -10.70 -18.88
CA SER A 474 17.60 -11.32 -17.63
C SER A 474 17.88 -12.80 -17.66
N GLN A 475 17.50 -13.54 -16.61
CA GLN A 475 17.54 -15.01 -16.67
C GLN A 475 16.68 -15.58 -17.79
N ARG A 476 15.79 -14.77 -18.39
CA ARG A 476 14.88 -15.15 -19.48
C ARG A 476 15.35 -14.64 -20.85
N VAL A 477 16.28 -13.69 -20.85
CA VAL A 477 16.79 -13.03 -22.05
C VAL A 477 18.31 -13.04 -22.04
N ARG A 478 18.90 -13.90 -22.86
CA ARG A 478 20.32 -14.21 -22.83
C ARG A 478 21.02 -13.85 -24.13
N PHE A 479 22.20 -13.29 -23.99
CA PHE A 479 23.18 -13.17 -25.06
C PHE A 479 24.28 -14.21 -24.87
N SER A 480 24.70 -14.84 -25.96
CA SER A 480 25.83 -15.77 -25.98
C SER A 480 26.66 -15.51 -27.23
N TYR A 481 27.95 -15.24 -27.04
CA TYR A 481 28.92 -15.04 -28.10
C TYR A 481 30.00 -16.10 -28.00
N VAL A 482 30.34 -16.69 -29.14
CA VAL A 482 31.48 -17.60 -29.31
C VAL A 482 32.38 -16.97 -30.37
N PHE A 483 33.60 -16.65 -29.97
CA PHE A 483 34.59 -16.05 -30.86
C PHE A 483 35.43 -17.13 -31.53
N GLY A 484 35.77 -16.90 -32.80
CA GLY A 484 36.52 -17.82 -33.62
C GLY A 484 38.03 -17.76 -33.35
N THR A 485 38.83 -17.97 -34.39
CA THR A 485 40.28 -18.15 -34.26
C THR A 485 41.09 -16.86 -34.42
N ASN A 486 40.46 -15.79 -34.89
CA ASN A 486 41.05 -14.48 -35.02
C ASN A 486 41.37 -13.87 -33.65
N ARG A 487 42.20 -12.83 -33.64
CA ARG A 487 42.64 -12.15 -32.42
C ARG A 487 41.95 -10.80 -32.17
N ASP A 488 41.22 -10.29 -33.16
CA ASP A 488 40.63 -8.96 -33.12
C ASP A 488 39.12 -9.02 -32.93
N HIS A 489 38.67 -9.63 -31.83
CA HIS A 489 37.26 -9.63 -31.47
C HIS A 489 36.98 -8.56 -30.42
N TYR A 490 36.03 -7.69 -30.73
CA TYR A 490 35.64 -6.61 -29.83
C TYR A 490 34.14 -6.63 -29.59
N LEU A 491 33.75 -6.56 -28.33
CA LEU A 491 32.43 -6.09 -27.93
C LEU A 491 32.58 -4.78 -27.18
N CYS A 492 31.66 -3.86 -27.40
CA CYS A 492 31.59 -2.59 -26.69
C CYS A 492 30.14 -2.27 -26.32
N GLY A 493 29.98 -1.42 -25.32
CA GLY A 493 28.71 -0.78 -25.05
C GLY A 493 28.70 0.68 -25.49
N ASN A 494 27.52 1.28 -25.50
CA ASN A 494 27.34 2.70 -25.81
C ASN A 494 27.52 3.60 -24.57
N ASP A 495 27.16 3.10 -23.39
CA ASP A 495 27.15 3.84 -22.13
C ASP A 495 27.97 3.18 -21.02
N ASN A 496 28.25 1.88 -21.12
CA ASN A 496 29.10 1.14 -20.18
C ASN A 496 29.80 -0.03 -20.87
N ARG A 497 30.60 -0.81 -20.15
CA ARG A 497 31.20 -2.07 -20.62
C ARG A 497 30.09 -3.06 -21.05
N PRO A 498 30.34 -3.99 -21.99
CA PRO A 498 29.30 -4.86 -22.57
C PRO A 498 28.43 -5.63 -21.56
N ALA A 499 29.01 -5.98 -20.41
CA ALA A 499 28.31 -6.68 -19.33
C ALA A 499 27.21 -5.85 -18.66
N GLN A 500 27.29 -4.51 -18.70
CA GLN A 500 26.42 -3.58 -17.97
C GLN A 500 25.75 -2.53 -18.87
N SER A 501 26.10 -2.52 -20.15
CA SER A 501 25.66 -1.50 -21.11
C SER A 501 24.20 -1.68 -21.53
N THR A 502 23.52 -0.60 -21.92
CA THR A 502 22.16 -0.73 -22.50
C THR A 502 22.15 -1.34 -23.89
N ARG A 503 23.32 -1.41 -24.56
CA ARG A 503 23.52 -2.05 -25.87
C ARG A 503 24.79 -2.90 -25.90
N ILE A 504 24.81 -3.97 -26.67
CA ILE A 504 26.03 -4.73 -26.99
C ILE A 504 26.29 -4.56 -28.48
N LEU A 505 27.40 -3.91 -28.81
CA LEU A 505 27.85 -3.67 -30.16
C LEU A 505 29.10 -4.52 -30.44
N ALA A 506 29.34 -4.85 -31.70
CA ALA A 506 30.44 -5.74 -32.09
C ALA A 506 31.30 -5.14 -33.20
N GLY A 507 32.58 -5.52 -33.18
CA GLY A 507 33.54 -5.21 -34.23
C GLY A 507 34.46 -4.04 -33.88
N GLY A 508 35.72 -4.20 -34.28
CA GLY A 508 36.82 -3.31 -33.94
C GLY A 508 37.06 -2.21 -34.95
#